data_AF-A0A963J157-F1
#
_entry.id   AF-A0A963J157-F1
#
_cell.length_a   1.000
_cell.length_b   1.000
_cell.length_c   1.000
_cell.angle_alpha   90.00
_cell.angle_beta   90.00
_cell.angle_gamma   90.00
#
_symmetry.space_group_name_H-M   'P 1'
#
loop_
_entity.id
_entity.type
_entity.pdbx_description
1 polymer ?
#
loop_
_entity_poly.entity_id
_entity_poly.type
_entity_poly.pdbx_seq_one_letter_code
_entity_poly.pdbx_strand_id
1 'polypeptide(L)'
;MSTLQEKISAHTPERLAGIRRGIEKEGLRVLPTCGLALTPHPLALGSALTHPRITTDYSESQIELITQAHLGVQHCLEELTEIHQFVYRVLQAQAGEMLWVSSMPCNLPTDETIPLARYGSSNIGRAKSIYRMGLGHRYGRRMQTISGIHYNWSMPGLGSDEYFALIRNFRRHAFVLLYLFGASPALCSCFVQGREHGLQPLDDAGHSLYLPHATSLRMGRLGYQSDAQATLAVSYNGLEGYANSLHAALTQPYPAYETVGVRNPGGDYNQLGTSLLQIENE
;
A
#
# COMPACT_ATOMS: atom_id res chain seq x y z
N MET A 1 -10.97 27.97 -29.68
CA MET A 1 -10.41 27.63 -28.36
C MET A 1 -10.27 26.12 -28.31
N SER A 2 -9.27 25.54 -27.64
CA SER A 2 -9.09 24.09 -27.69
C SER A 2 -10.26 23.39 -27.01
N THR A 3 -10.61 22.20 -27.49
CA THR A 3 -11.66 21.32 -26.94
C THR A 3 -11.50 21.02 -25.45
N LEU A 4 -10.32 21.27 -24.87
CA LEU A 4 -10.05 21.14 -23.44
C LEU A 4 -10.59 22.32 -22.63
N GLN A 5 -10.40 23.57 -23.07
CA GLN A 5 -10.92 24.73 -22.33
C GLN A 5 -12.44 24.73 -22.31
N GLU A 6 -13.08 24.34 -23.41
CA GLU A 6 -14.54 24.19 -23.48
C GLU A 6 -15.03 23.10 -22.51
N LYS A 7 -14.33 21.96 -22.41
CA LYS A 7 -14.67 20.90 -21.45
C LYS A 7 -14.44 21.30 -20.00
N ILE A 8 -13.39 22.07 -19.70
CA ILE A 8 -13.14 22.59 -18.35
C ILE A 8 -14.23 23.60 -17.97
N SER A 9 -14.53 24.54 -18.87
CA SER A 9 -15.58 25.55 -18.66
C SER A 9 -16.99 24.97 -18.62
N ALA A 10 -17.20 23.75 -19.11
CA ALA A 10 -18.48 23.05 -19.01
C ALA A 10 -18.80 22.58 -17.58
N HIS A 11 -17.82 22.56 -16.66
CA HIS A 11 -18.07 22.28 -15.26
C HIS A 11 -18.44 23.56 -14.50
N THR A 12 -19.55 23.53 -13.78
CA THR A 12 -19.97 24.68 -12.97
C THR A 12 -19.06 24.86 -11.75
N PRO A 13 -18.88 26.09 -11.24
CA PRO A 13 -18.13 26.34 -10.02
C PRO A 13 -18.61 25.50 -8.83
N GLU A 14 -19.92 25.29 -8.70
CA GLU A 14 -20.52 24.50 -7.62
C GLU A 14 -20.10 23.03 -7.71
N ARG A 15 -20.02 22.50 -8.92
CA ARG A 15 -19.59 21.11 -9.14
C ARG A 15 -18.12 20.91 -8.76
N LEU A 16 -17.26 21.85 -9.14
CA LEU A 16 -15.84 21.82 -8.78
C LEU A 16 -15.62 22.03 -7.26
N ALA A 17 -16.40 22.91 -6.64
CA ALA A 17 -16.41 23.10 -5.20
C ALA A 17 -16.90 21.85 -4.43
N GLY A 18 -17.68 20.97 -5.09
CA GLY A 18 -18.17 19.72 -4.53
C GLY A 18 -17.18 18.55 -4.55
N ILE A 19 -15.95 18.72 -5.07
CA ILE A 19 -14.91 17.69 -5.08
C ILE A 19 -14.56 17.26 -3.66
N ARG A 20 -14.50 15.94 -3.42
CA ARG A 20 -14.10 15.36 -2.14
C ARG A 20 -12.78 14.62 -2.23
N ARG A 21 -12.04 14.61 -1.12
CA ARG A 21 -10.71 14.03 -0.98
C ARG A 21 -10.56 13.29 0.34
N GLY A 22 -9.82 12.20 0.34
CA GLY A 22 -9.38 11.50 1.55
C GLY A 22 -7.94 11.07 1.39
N ILE A 23 -7.25 10.87 2.51
CA ILE A 23 -5.85 10.46 2.54
C ILE A 23 -5.74 9.19 3.38
N GLU A 24 -5.05 8.20 2.83
CA GLU A 24 -4.49 7.08 3.59
C GLU A 24 -2.98 7.26 3.62
N LYS A 25 -2.36 7.06 4.79
CA LYS A 25 -0.90 7.16 4.94
C LYS A 25 -0.42 6.01 5.80
N GLU A 26 0.53 5.26 5.26
CA GLU A 26 1.17 4.14 5.95
C GLU A 26 2.49 4.57 6.60
N GLY A 27 2.91 3.85 7.64
CA GLY A 27 4.24 3.98 8.21
C GLY A 27 4.55 2.87 9.19
N LEU A 28 5.78 2.37 9.13
CA LEU A 28 6.27 1.36 10.06
C LEU A 28 6.55 1.97 11.43
N ARG A 29 6.12 1.29 12.49
CA ARG A 29 6.58 1.48 13.85
C ARG A 29 8.00 0.95 13.97
N VAL A 30 8.90 1.79 14.47
CA VAL A 30 10.31 1.48 14.65
C VAL A 30 10.75 1.87 16.06
N LEU A 31 11.78 1.21 16.55
CA LEU A 31 12.46 1.59 17.78
C LEU A 31 13.36 2.82 17.54
N PRO A 32 13.79 3.54 18.59
CA PRO A 32 14.79 4.62 18.47
C PRO A 32 16.12 4.19 17.81
N THR A 33 16.42 2.89 17.81
CA THR A 33 17.56 2.28 17.11
C THR A 33 17.28 1.98 15.63
N CYS A 34 16.16 2.47 15.09
CA CYS A 34 15.66 2.26 13.72
C CYS A 34 15.30 0.80 13.37
N GLY A 35 15.37 -0.14 14.31
CA GLY A 35 14.87 -1.50 14.10
C GLY A 35 13.34 -1.56 14.07
N LEU A 36 12.77 -2.47 13.27
CA LEU A 36 11.33 -2.68 13.22
C LEU A 36 10.79 -3.04 14.63
N ALA A 37 9.74 -2.34 15.08
CA ALA A 37 9.09 -2.68 16.34
C ALA A 37 8.40 -4.04 16.19
N LEU A 38 8.53 -4.94 17.18
CA LEU A 38 7.88 -6.27 17.18
C LEU A 38 6.77 -6.39 18.23
N THR A 39 6.50 -5.30 18.96
CA THR A 39 5.38 -5.18 19.87
C THR A 39 4.05 -5.25 19.12
N PRO A 40 2.96 -5.69 19.76
CA PRO A 40 1.64 -5.70 19.15
C PRO A 40 1.14 -4.28 18.86
N HIS A 41 0.09 -4.17 18.04
CA HIS A 41 -0.63 -2.92 17.83
C HIS A 41 -1.03 -2.31 19.20
N PRO A 42 -0.69 -1.03 19.46
CA PRO A 42 -0.94 -0.43 20.77
C PRO A 42 -2.42 -0.48 21.15
N LEU A 43 -2.74 -1.00 22.34
CA LEU A 43 -4.14 -1.09 22.82
C LEU A 43 -4.84 0.27 22.87
N ALA A 44 -4.10 1.35 23.13
CA ALA A 44 -4.64 2.71 23.16
C ALA A 44 -5.07 3.24 21.78
N LEU A 45 -4.64 2.62 20.68
CA LEU A 45 -5.14 2.91 19.32
C LEU A 45 -6.43 2.14 18.99
N GLY A 46 -6.89 1.26 19.90
CA GLY A 46 -8.11 0.49 19.73
C GLY A 46 -7.91 -0.78 18.92
N SER A 47 -8.97 -1.21 18.22
CA SER A 47 -8.93 -2.41 17.38
C SER A 47 -8.63 -2.04 15.93
N ALA A 48 -7.48 -2.47 15.41
CA ALA A 48 -7.15 -2.30 14.00
C ALA A 48 -8.22 -2.88 13.04
N LEU A 49 -9.02 -3.86 13.48
CA LEU A 49 -10.07 -4.43 12.63
C LEU A 49 -11.22 -3.45 12.36
N THR A 50 -11.55 -2.58 13.32
CA THR A 50 -12.80 -1.79 13.29
C THR A 50 -12.60 -0.30 13.54
N HIS A 51 -11.41 0.14 13.90
CA HIS A 51 -11.15 1.55 14.18
C HIS A 51 -11.19 2.36 12.88
N PRO A 52 -11.99 3.44 12.80
CA PRO A 52 -12.32 4.09 11.52
C PRO A 52 -11.21 4.95 10.92
N ARG A 53 -10.14 5.21 11.67
CA ARG A 53 -9.06 6.15 11.27
C ARG A 53 -7.64 5.61 11.42
N ILE A 54 -7.48 4.50 12.12
CA ILE A 54 -6.18 3.98 12.55
C ILE A 54 -6.28 2.47 12.48
N THR A 55 -5.55 1.87 11.56
CA THR A 55 -5.52 0.41 11.37
C THR A 55 -4.08 -0.01 11.14
N THR A 56 -3.89 -1.27 10.79
CA THR A 56 -2.63 -1.79 10.25
C THR A 56 -2.85 -2.26 8.83
N ASP A 57 -1.85 -2.06 7.98
CA ASP A 57 -1.81 -2.67 6.65
C ASP A 57 -1.20 -4.08 6.75
N TYR A 58 -0.14 -4.43 6.00
CA TYR A 58 0.36 -5.80 5.94
C TYR A 58 0.92 -6.31 7.28
N SER A 59 1.80 -5.51 7.89
CA SER A 59 2.47 -5.88 9.14
C SER A 59 1.74 -5.34 10.36
N GLU A 60 1.81 -6.06 11.48
CA GLU A 60 1.37 -5.57 12.81
C GLU A 60 2.05 -4.24 13.17
N SER A 61 3.23 -4.01 12.60
CA SER A 61 4.04 -2.83 12.81
C SER A 61 3.79 -1.74 11.77
N GLN A 62 2.97 -1.98 10.75
CA GLN A 62 2.70 -1.01 9.68
C GLN A 62 1.38 -0.32 9.94
N ILE A 63 1.42 0.81 10.65
CA ILE A 63 0.23 1.62 10.91
C ILE A 63 -0.24 2.26 9.61
N GLU A 64 -1.55 2.27 9.41
CA GLU A 64 -2.24 2.99 8.34
C GLU A 64 -3.22 3.99 8.96
N LEU A 65 -3.09 5.25 8.55
CA LEU A 65 -3.89 6.38 9.02
C LEU A 65 -4.83 6.81 7.93
N ILE A 66 -6.12 6.93 8.25
CA ILE A 66 -7.19 7.14 7.28
C ILE A 66 -8.00 8.37 7.68
N THR A 67 -8.10 9.35 6.78
CA THR A 67 -8.95 10.53 6.97
C THR A 67 -10.37 10.27 6.48
N GLN A 68 -11.33 11.08 6.93
CA GLN A 68 -12.62 11.17 6.25
C GLN A 68 -12.49 11.87 4.89
N ALA A 69 -13.60 11.84 4.13
CA ALA A 69 -13.71 12.51 2.85
C ALA A 69 -14.14 13.99 3.02
N HIS A 70 -13.22 14.92 2.78
CA HIS A 70 -13.44 16.36 2.92
C HIS A 70 -13.55 17.10 1.59
N LEU A 71 -14.22 18.25 1.61
CA LEU A 71 -14.29 19.16 0.46
C LEU A 71 -12.98 19.94 0.24
N GLY A 72 -12.24 20.21 1.32
CA GLY A 72 -11.00 20.99 1.30
C GLY A 72 -9.76 20.14 1.57
N VAL A 73 -8.65 20.45 0.89
CA VAL A 73 -7.34 19.83 1.15
C VAL A 73 -6.90 20.11 2.59
N GLN A 74 -7.10 21.35 3.05
CA GLN A 74 -6.68 21.79 4.37
C GLN A 74 -7.32 20.96 5.50
N HIS A 75 -8.63 20.69 5.42
CA HIS A 75 -9.32 19.83 6.39
C HIS A 75 -8.80 18.38 6.39
N CYS A 76 -8.39 17.83 5.23
CA CYS A 76 -7.75 16.51 5.20
C CYS A 76 -6.41 16.53 5.95
N LEU A 77 -5.62 17.58 5.75
CA LEU A 77 -4.30 17.71 6.38
C LEU A 77 -4.40 17.97 7.88
N GLU A 78 -5.39 18.75 8.31
CA GLU A 78 -5.69 19.00 9.72
C GLU A 78 -6.09 17.70 10.44
N GLU A 79 -7.05 16.96 9.89
CA GLU A 79 -7.44 15.66 10.45
C GLU A 79 -6.25 14.69 10.48
N LEU A 80 -5.50 14.58 9.39
CA LEU A 80 -4.33 13.69 9.33
C LEU A 80 -3.28 14.10 10.38
N THR A 81 -3.11 15.40 10.64
CA THR A 81 -2.21 15.92 11.66
C THR A 81 -2.69 15.53 13.06
N GLU A 82 -3.98 15.68 13.36
CA GLU A 82 -4.56 15.28 14.64
C GLU A 82 -4.40 13.78 14.91
N ILE A 83 -4.66 12.95 13.90
CA ILE A 83 -4.46 11.49 13.97
C ILE A 83 -2.99 11.18 14.26
N HIS A 84 -2.05 11.79 13.53
CA HIS A 84 -0.61 11.59 13.77
C HIS A 84 -0.22 11.99 15.19
N GLN A 85 -0.66 13.16 15.68
CA GLN A 85 -0.34 13.63 17.03
C GLN A 85 -0.82 12.67 18.11
N PHE A 86 -2.02 12.10 17.95
CA PHE A 86 -2.52 11.06 18.85
C PHE A 86 -1.65 9.80 18.79
N VAL A 87 -1.35 9.31 17.60
CA VAL A 87 -0.51 8.12 17.39
C VAL A 87 0.87 8.31 17.99
N TYR A 88 1.55 9.44 17.72
CA TYR A 88 2.89 9.71 18.27
C TYR A 88 2.90 9.74 19.81
N ARG A 89 1.86 10.29 20.46
CA ARG A 89 1.76 10.25 21.93
C ARG A 89 1.63 8.82 22.46
N VAL A 90 0.86 7.98 21.78
CA VAL A 90 0.69 6.57 22.15
C VAL A 90 1.99 5.78 21.93
N LEU A 91 2.67 5.98 20.79
CA LEU A 91 3.93 5.30 20.49
C LEU A 91 5.05 5.73 21.45
N GLN A 92 5.10 7.01 21.83
CA GLN A 92 6.04 7.48 22.83
C GLN A 92 5.87 6.76 24.19
N ALA A 93 4.62 6.50 24.59
CA ALA A 93 4.33 5.71 25.80
C ALA A 93 4.61 4.21 25.63
N GLN A 94 4.61 3.70 24.38
CA GLN A 94 4.95 2.34 24.03
C GLN A 94 6.45 2.22 23.70
N ALA A 95 7.28 2.19 24.74
CA ALA A 95 8.73 2.01 24.63
C ALA A 95 9.46 3.05 23.76
N GLY A 96 8.88 4.24 23.59
CA GLY A 96 9.47 5.30 22.77
C GLY A 96 9.50 4.94 21.27
N GLU A 97 8.57 4.12 20.81
CA GLU A 97 8.43 3.82 19.38
C GLU A 97 8.17 5.07 18.55
N MET A 98 8.60 5.03 17.31
CA MET A 98 8.49 6.11 16.33
C MET A 98 7.85 5.60 15.05
N LEU A 99 7.41 6.51 14.17
CA LEU A 99 7.01 6.15 12.82
C LEU A 99 8.18 6.40 11.85
N TRP A 100 8.46 5.41 11.01
CA TRP A 100 9.33 5.54 9.86
C TRP A 100 8.72 6.51 8.85
N VAL A 101 9.54 7.45 8.36
CA VAL A 101 9.09 8.61 7.57
C VAL A 101 9.39 8.50 6.07
N SER A 102 9.84 7.34 5.60
CA SER A 102 10.17 7.10 4.20
C SER A 102 9.41 5.89 3.65
N SER A 103 9.18 5.85 2.34
CA SER A 103 8.50 4.71 1.72
C SER A 103 9.29 3.41 1.79
N MET A 104 10.60 3.48 1.54
CA MET A 104 11.47 2.31 1.58
C MET A 104 11.87 2.04 3.04
N PRO A 105 11.68 0.81 3.54
CA PRO A 105 12.03 0.46 4.91
C PRO A 105 13.54 0.25 5.07
N CYS A 106 14.00 0.21 6.31
CA CYS A 106 15.39 -0.03 6.69
C CYS A 106 15.46 -0.94 7.91
N ASN A 107 16.62 -1.57 8.13
CA ASN A 107 16.92 -2.39 9.31
C ASN A 107 15.82 -3.42 9.65
N LEU A 108 15.28 -4.06 8.62
CA LEU A 108 14.25 -5.08 8.77
C LEU A 108 14.88 -6.39 9.24
N PRO A 109 14.20 -7.15 10.13
CA PRO A 109 14.65 -8.48 10.53
C PRO A 109 14.52 -9.46 9.36
N THR A 110 14.79 -10.76 9.58
CA THR A 110 14.51 -11.79 8.56
C THR A 110 13.03 -11.78 8.16
N ASP A 111 12.73 -12.26 6.97
CA ASP A 111 11.40 -12.15 6.37
C ASP A 111 10.32 -12.79 7.26
N GLU A 112 10.61 -13.95 7.84
CA GLU A 112 9.72 -14.71 8.71
C GLU A 112 9.44 -14.01 10.05
N THR A 113 10.35 -13.13 10.47
CA THR A 113 10.26 -12.37 11.72
C THR A 113 9.41 -11.10 11.58
N ILE A 114 9.18 -10.61 10.36
CA ILE A 114 8.28 -9.48 10.12
C ILE A 114 6.86 -9.90 10.54
N PRO A 115 6.25 -9.26 11.56
CA PRO A 115 5.00 -9.73 12.13
C PRO A 115 3.84 -9.39 11.20
N LEU A 116 2.99 -10.37 10.89
CA LEU A 116 1.75 -10.13 10.14
C LEU A 116 0.73 -9.42 11.03
N ALA A 117 -0.06 -8.52 10.44
CA ALA A 117 -1.13 -7.84 11.14
C ALA A 117 -2.17 -8.82 11.71
N ARG A 118 -2.58 -8.58 12.95
CA ARG A 118 -3.51 -9.41 13.72
C ARG A 118 -4.81 -8.65 13.99
N TYR A 119 -5.92 -9.31 13.65
CA TYR A 119 -7.26 -8.71 13.74
C TYR A 119 -8.19 -9.50 14.69
N GLY A 120 -7.62 -10.21 15.66
CA GLY A 120 -8.37 -11.05 16.61
C GLY A 120 -8.82 -12.40 16.04
N SER A 121 -9.74 -13.07 16.75
CA SER A 121 -10.16 -14.46 16.49
C SER A 121 -11.46 -14.60 15.69
N SER A 122 -12.12 -13.49 15.32
CA SER A 122 -13.32 -13.53 14.48
C SER A 122 -12.98 -14.09 13.09
N ASN A 123 -13.97 -14.66 12.38
CA ASN A 123 -13.73 -15.22 11.04
C ASN A 123 -13.17 -14.17 10.07
N ILE A 124 -13.69 -12.94 10.12
CA ILE A 124 -13.20 -11.83 9.28
C ILE A 124 -11.77 -11.44 9.67
N GLY A 125 -11.48 -11.34 10.97
CA GLY A 125 -10.14 -11.01 11.45
C GLY A 125 -9.11 -12.06 11.05
N ARG A 126 -9.44 -13.35 11.24
CA ARG A 126 -8.61 -14.47 10.80
C ARG A 126 -8.39 -14.46 9.30
N ALA A 127 -9.43 -14.24 8.50
CA ALA A 127 -9.31 -14.17 7.03
C ALA A 127 -8.35 -13.06 6.59
N LYS A 128 -8.40 -11.87 7.21
CA LYS A 128 -7.45 -10.78 6.92
C LYS A 128 -5.99 -11.13 7.25
N SER A 129 -5.76 -11.86 8.34
CA SER A 129 -4.41 -12.34 8.68
C SER A 129 -3.94 -13.48 7.76
N ILE A 130 -4.83 -14.40 7.35
CA ILE A 130 -4.51 -15.47 6.39
C ILE A 130 -4.19 -14.89 5.00
N TYR A 131 -4.94 -13.87 4.57
CA TYR A 131 -4.64 -13.15 3.33
C TYR A 131 -3.21 -12.61 3.31
N ARG A 132 -2.78 -11.96 4.39
CA ARG A 132 -1.40 -11.45 4.56
C ARG A 132 -0.37 -12.57 4.64
N MET A 133 -0.71 -13.71 5.25
CA MET A 133 0.16 -14.90 5.18
C MET A 133 0.38 -15.31 3.72
N GLY A 134 -0.69 -15.33 2.92
CA GLY A 134 -0.63 -15.62 1.49
C GLY A 134 0.27 -14.64 0.74
N LEU A 135 0.11 -13.33 0.96
CA LEU A 135 0.99 -12.31 0.37
C LEU A 135 2.47 -12.53 0.75
N GLY A 136 2.73 -12.91 2.00
CA GLY A 136 4.07 -13.24 2.47
C GLY A 136 4.68 -14.42 1.72
N HIS A 137 3.91 -15.50 1.49
CA HIS A 137 4.37 -16.65 0.70
C HIS A 137 4.53 -16.34 -0.79
N ARG A 138 3.66 -15.50 -1.35
CA ARG A 138 3.63 -15.19 -2.79
C ARG A 138 4.70 -14.20 -3.21
N TYR A 139 4.99 -13.22 -2.35
CA TYR A 139 5.79 -12.05 -2.72
C TYR A 139 6.91 -11.69 -1.73
N GLY A 140 6.98 -12.37 -0.58
CA GLY A 140 7.90 -12.04 0.51
C GLY A 140 7.38 -10.92 1.41
N ARG A 141 7.60 -11.05 2.72
CA ARG A 141 7.10 -10.10 3.73
C ARG A 141 7.77 -8.74 3.64
N ARG A 142 9.04 -8.71 3.27
CA ARG A 142 9.86 -7.50 3.13
C ARG A 142 9.27 -6.53 2.13
N MET A 143 8.87 -7.01 0.95
CA MET A 143 8.25 -6.17 -0.08
C MET A 143 7.00 -5.46 0.45
N GLN A 144 6.22 -6.17 1.27
CA GLN A 144 4.95 -5.70 1.82
C GLN A 144 5.12 -4.60 2.89
N THR A 145 6.33 -4.40 3.41
CA THR A 145 6.62 -3.33 4.38
C THR A 145 6.93 -1.97 3.74
N ILE A 146 6.94 -1.88 2.41
CA ILE A 146 7.00 -0.59 1.72
C ILE A 146 5.73 0.20 2.05
N SER A 147 5.90 1.42 2.56
CA SER A 147 4.77 2.30 2.91
C SER A 147 4.47 3.31 1.80
N GLY A 148 3.17 3.61 1.63
CA GLY A 148 2.67 4.58 0.66
C GLY A 148 1.77 5.67 1.24
N ILE A 149 1.31 6.52 0.33
CA ILE A 149 0.19 7.44 0.54
C ILE A 149 -0.83 7.15 -0.56
N HIS A 150 -2.10 6.98 -0.20
CA HIS A 150 -3.20 6.93 -1.14
C HIS A 150 -4.00 8.23 -1.08
N TYR A 151 -4.27 8.79 -2.25
CA TYR A 151 -5.08 9.97 -2.42
C TYR A 151 -6.42 9.58 -3.03
N ASN A 152 -7.44 9.52 -2.18
CA ASN A 152 -8.80 9.21 -2.57
C ASN A 152 -9.48 10.47 -3.07
N TRP A 153 -10.15 10.40 -4.23
CA TRP A 153 -10.73 11.58 -4.87
C TRP A 153 -12.08 11.27 -5.53
N SER A 154 -13.03 12.18 -5.41
CA SER A 154 -14.31 12.09 -6.13
C SER A 154 -14.85 13.46 -6.53
N MET A 155 -15.66 13.49 -7.59
CA MET A 155 -16.36 14.69 -8.05
C MET A 155 -17.83 14.38 -8.30
N PRO A 156 -18.76 15.27 -7.88
CA PRO A 156 -20.19 15.05 -8.10
C PRO A 156 -20.54 14.84 -9.57
N GLY A 157 -21.46 13.91 -9.82
CA GLY A 157 -22.02 13.63 -11.14
C GLY A 157 -21.06 12.93 -12.11
N LEU A 158 -19.95 12.35 -11.65
CA LEU A 158 -19.18 11.40 -12.46
C LEU A 158 -19.77 9.99 -12.30
N GLY A 159 -20.02 9.32 -13.43
CA GLY A 159 -20.38 7.92 -13.48
C GLY A 159 -19.18 7.03 -13.75
N SER A 160 -19.43 5.72 -13.89
CA SER A 160 -18.37 4.74 -14.15
C SER A 160 -17.58 5.05 -15.43
N ASP A 161 -18.25 5.45 -16.51
CA ASP A 161 -17.58 5.72 -17.79
C ASP A 161 -16.59 6.87 -17.70
N GLU A 162 -16.95 7.96 -16.99
CA GLU A 162 -16.02 9.06 -16.75
C GLU A 162 -14.86 8.63 -15.84
N TYR A 163 -15.11 7.84 -14.79
CA TYR A 163 -14.04 7.32 -13.95
C TYR A 163 -13.07 6.40 -14.71
N PHE A 164 -13.57 5.54 -15.59
CA PHE A 164 -12.72 4.73 -16.46
C PHE A 164 -11.93 5.59 -17.45
N ALA A 165 -12.53 6.67 -17.98
CA ALA A 165 -11.78 7.64 -18.79
C ALA A 165 -10.66 8.34 -17.99
N LEU A 166 -10.92 8.70 -16.73
CA LEU A 166 -9.93 9.25 -15.81
C LEU A 166 -8.81 8.24 -15.53
N ILE A 167 -9.12 6.96 -15.28
CA ILE A 167 -8.11 5.91 -15.07
C ILE A 167 -7.20 5.77 -16.30
N ARG A 168 -7.76 5.76 -17.52
CA ARG A 168 -6.97 5.71 -18.76
C ARG A 168 -6.07 6.93 -18.93
N ASN A 169 -6.51 8.12 -18.52
CA ASN A 169 -5.68 9.33 -18.51
C ASN A 169 -4.59 9.25 -17.44
N PHE A 170 -4.94 8.84 -16.22
CA PHE A 170 -4.01 8.68 -15.13
C PHE A 170 -2.89 7.71 -15.51
N ARG A 171 -3.22 6.52 -16.04
CA ARG A 171 -2.21 5.55 -16.48
C ARG A 171 -1.25 6.10 -17.54
N ARG A 172 -1.72 6.96 -18.46
CA ARG A 172 -0.87 7.62 -19.47
C ARG A 172 0.10 8.65 -18.87
N HIS A 173 -0.28 9.29 -17.77
CA HIS A 173 0.45 10.42 -17.20
C HIS A 173 1.00 10.17 -15.79
N ALA A 174 0.84 8.98 -15.23
CA ALA A 174 1.26 8.63 -13.87
C ALA A 174 2.76 8.86 -13.64
N PHE A 175 3.59 8.78 -14.69
CA PHE A 175 5.01 9.07 -14.62
C PHE A 175 5.31 10.49 -14.10
N VAL A 176 4.43 11.46 -14.34
CA VAL A 176 4.59 12.84 -13.87
C VAL A 176 4.58 12.89 -12.34
N LEU A 177 3.68 12.12 -11.71
CA LEU A 177 3.63 12.03 -10.25
C LEU A 177 4.89 11.39 -9.69
N LEU A 178 5.38 10.33 -10.35
CA LEU A 178 6.62 9.67 -9.93
C LEU A 178 7.84 10.56 -10.12
N TYR A 179 7.85 11.42 -11.13
CA TYR A 179 8.92 12.36 -11.39
C TYR A 179 8.93 13.51 -10.38
N LEU A 180 7.77 14.11 -10.10
CA LEU A 180 7.65 15.29 -9.23
C LEU A 180 7.68 14.95 -7.73
N PHE A 181 7.03 13.84 -7.35
CA PHE A 181 6.80 13.49 -5.95
C PHE A 181 7.45 12.17 -5.54
N GLY A 182 8.20 11.52 -6.45
CA GLY A 182 9.01 10.37 -6.12
C GLY A 182 10.05 10.73 -5.07
N ALA A 183 9.93 10.14 -3.88
CA ALA A 183 10.79 10.40 -2.73
C ALA A 183 11.44 9.09 -2.21
N SER A 184 11.80 8.18 -3.12
CA SER A 184 12.51 6.93 -2.78
C SER A 184 13.64 6.63 -3.76
N PRO A 185 14.64 7.53 -3.93
CA PRO A 185 15.77 7.29 -4.83
C PRO A 185 16.78 6.27 -4.28
N ALA A 186 16.72 5.98 -2.98
CA ALA A 186 17.61 5.09 -2.25
C ALA A 186 16.83 4.13 -1.32
N LEU A 187 17.48 3.04 -0.94
CA LEU A 187 16.97 2.03 0.00
C LEU A 187 18.12 1.41 0.81
N CYS A 188 17.79 0.73 1.90
CA CYS A 188 18.77 -0.05 2.66
C CYS A 188 19.12 -1.36 1.95
N SER A 189 20.39 -1.79 1.96
CA SER A 189 20.84 -3.03 1.34
C SER A 189 20.13 -4.28 1.87
N CYS A 190 19.66 -4.26 3.13
CA CYS A 190 18.83 -5.34 3.67
C CYS A 190 17.54 -5.55 2.85
N PHE A 191 17.06 -4.54 2.11
CA PHE A 191 15.82 -4.63 1.34
C PHE A 191 15.95 -5.55 0.11
N VAL A 192 17.16 -5.64 -0.44
CA VAL A 192 17.46 -6.38 -1.67
C VAL A 192 18.35 -7.59 -1.42
N GLN A 193 18.52 -7.99 -0.16
CA GLN A 193 19.34 -9.13 0.23
C GLN A 193 18.89 -10.41 -0.51
N GLY A 194 19.83 -11.06 -1.20
CA GLY A 194 19.55 -12.28 -1.96
C GLY A 194 18.81 -12.05 -3.30
N ARG A 195 18.64 -10.80 -3.74
CA ARG A 195 18.04 -10.46 -5.04
C ARG A 195 19.10 -9.86 -5.97
N GLU A 196 19.01 -10.20 -7.24
CA GLU A 196 19.79 -9.51 -8.28
C GLU A 196 19.27 -8.08 -8.46
N HIS A 197 20.17 -7.10 -8.53
CA HIS A 197 19.82 -5.71 -8.73
C HIS A 197 20.95 -4.89 -9.36
N GLY A 198 20.59 -3.78 -10.02
CA GLY A 198 21.54 -2.83 -10.61
C GLY A 198 21.86 -1.59 -9.74
N LEU A 199 21.47 -1.59 -8.46
CA LEU A 199 21.72 -0.47 -7.56
C LEU A 199 23.21 -0.28 -7.25
N GLN A 200 23.61 0.96 -7.00
CA GLN A 200 24.97 1.36 -6.63
C GLN A 200 25.05 1.64 -5.12
N PRO A 201 26.18 1.36 -4.46
CA PRO A 201 26.40 1.82 -3.09
C PRO A 201 26.42 3.34 -3.03
N LEU A 202 25.66 3.92 -2.10
CA LEU A 202 25.65 5.35 -1.80
C LEU A 202 26.72 5.70 -0.75
N ASP A 203 27.06 4.75 0.12
CA ASP A 203 28.09 4.86 1.15
C ASP A 203 29.14 3.75 1.00
N ASP A 204 30.34 3.97 1.54
CA ASP A 204 31.47 3.03 1.46
C ASP A 204 31.16 1.68 2.15
N ALA A 205 30.26 1.70 3.13
CA ALA A 205 29.84 0.51 3.88
C ALA A 205 28.83 -0.36 3.10
N GLY A 206 28.25 0.15 2.01
CA GLY A 206 27.20 -0.53 1.24
C GLY A 206 25.89 -0.71 2.02
N HIS A 207 25.63 0.09 3.06
CA HIS A 207 24.38 0.02 3.82
C HIS A 207 23.22 0.66 3.06
N SER A 208 23.51 1.73 2.32
CA SER A 208 22.55 2.45 1.50
C SER A 208 22.85 2.21 0.03
N LEU A 209 21.82 1.88 -0.75
CA LEU A 209 21.91 1.64 -2.18
C LEU A 209 20.98 2.60 -2.93
N TYR A 210 21.37 3.05 -4.11
CA TYR A 210 20.60 4.02 -4.89
C TYR A 210 20.81 3.87 -6.40
N LEU A 211 20.07 4.66 -7.18
CA LEU A 211 20.37 4.91 -8.59
C LEU A 211 20.46 6.43 -8.82
N PRO A 212 21.46 6.95 -9.57
CA PRO A 212 21.70 8.39 -9.71
C PRO A 212 20.53 9.23 -10.23
N HIS A 213 19.61 8.62 -10.97
CA HIS A 213 18.46 9.30 -11.57
C HIS A 213 17.11 8.69 -11.18
N ALA A 214 17.09 7.76 -10.20
CA ALA A 214 15.82 7.24 -9.71
C ALA A 214 15.05 8.33 -8.95
N THR A 215 13.75 8.40 -9.18
CA THR A 215 12.85 9.22 -8.34
C THR A 215 12.13 8.35 -7.31
N SER A 216 11.62 7.18 -7.73
CA SER A 216 10.80 6.31 -6.89
C SER A 216 11.11 4.82 -7.09
N LEU A 217 12.11 4.29 -6.37
CA LEU A 217 12.41 2.85 -6.33
C LEU A 217 11.22 2.02 -5.83
N ARG A 218 10.35 2.59 -4.97
CA ARG A 218 9.06 1.98 -4.56
C ARG A 218 8.20 1.52 -5.73
N MET A 219 8.24 2.24 -6.86
CA MET A 219 7.41 1.98 -8.03
C MET A 219 8.17 1.26 -9.15
N GLY A 220 9.44 0.91 -8.92
CA GLY A 220 10.25 0.13 -9.83
C GLY A 220 10.19 -1.38 -9.55
N ARG A 221 10.97 -2.17 -10.29
CA ARG A 221 11.01 -3.65 -10.20
C ARG A 221 11.42 -4.21 -8.84
N LEU A 222 12.17 -3.42 -8.07
CA LEU A 222 12.58 -3.79 -6.71
C LEU A 222 11.52 -3.45 -5.67
N GLY A 223 10.55 -2.59 -6.02
CA GLY A 223 9.49 -2.12 -5.15
C GLY A 223 8.26 -3.03 -5.16
N TYR A 224 7.08 -2.42 -5.13
CA TYR A 224 5.81 -3.12 -4.95
C TYR A 224 5.25 -3.62 -6.30
N GLN A 225 5.95 -4.56 -6.94
CA GLN A 225 5.53 -5.20 -8.19
C GLN A 225 5.85 -6.70 -8.18
N SER A 226 4.93 -7.52 -8.67
CA SER A 226 5.15 -8.96 -8.86
C SER A 226 5.04 -9.36 -10.34
N ASP A 227 5.90 -10.29 -10.77
CA ASP A 227 5.89 -10.81 -12.15
C ASP A 227 4.57 -11.55 -12.46
N ALA A 228 3.95 -12.17 -11.46
CA ALA A 228 2.66 -12.83 -11.60
C ALA A 228 1.57 -11.83 -12.00
N GLN A 229 1.50 -10.66 -11.34
CA GLN A 229 0.52 -9.62 -11.67
C GLN A 229 0.85 -8.88 -12.97
N ALA A 230 2.11 -8.84 -13.39
CA ALA A 230 2.49 -8.25 -14.67
C ALA A 230 1.86 -8.96 -15.88
N THR A 231 1.41 -10.21 -15.72
CA THR A 231 0.69 -10.95 -16.76
C THR A 231 -0.79 -10.56 -16.88
N LEU A 232 -1.33 -9.82 -15.91
CA LEU A 232 -2.75 -9.47 -15.88
C LEU A 232 -3.06 -8.33 -16.85
N ALA A 233 -3.71 -8.67 -17.96
CA ALA A 233 -4.22 -7.71 -18.94
C ALA A 233 -5.60 -7.15 -18.51
N VAL A 234 -5.61 -6.29 -17.47
CA VAL A 234 -6.85 -5.65 -16.99
C VAL A 234 -7.40 -4.65 -18.01
N SER A 235 -8.68 -4.79 -18.36
CA SER A 235 -9.38 -3.79 -19.17
C SER A 235 -9.85 -2.60 -18.31
N TYR A 236 -9.53 -1.39 -18.75
CA TYR A 236 -10.01 -0.13 -18.14
C TYR A 236 -10.91 0.65 -19.11
N ASN A 237 -11.54 -0.05 -20.05
CA ASN A 237 -12.41 0.58 -21.05
C ASN A 237 -13.84 0.79 -20.54
N GLY A 238 -14.27 0.00 -19.55
CA GLY A 238 -15.57 0.09 -18.90
C GLY A 238 -15.70 -0.94 -17.78
N LEU A 239 -16.80 -0.85 -17.04
CA LEU A 239 -17.03 -1.65 -15.83
C LEU A 239 -17.08 -3.14 -16.09
N GLU A 240 -17.80 -3.57 -17.14
CA GLU A 240 -17.95 -4.99 -17.50
C GLU A 240 -16.59 -5.62 -17.84
N GLY A 241 -15.81 -4.95 -18.70
CA GLY A 241 -14.48 -5.44 -19.07
C GLY A 241 -13.54 -5.55 -17.87
N TYR A 242 -13.58 -4.57 -16.97
CA TYR A 242 -12.80 -4.59 -15.73
C TYR A 242 -13.22 -5.75 -14.82
N ALA A 243 -14.53 -5.92 -14.60
CA ALA A 243 -15.08 -6.99 -13.76
C ALA A 243 -14.73 -8.38 -14.30
N ASN A 244 -14.80 -8.57 -15.63
CA ASN A 244 -14.43 -9.84 -16.27
C ASN A 244 -12.93 -10.15 -16.09
N SER A 245 -12.06 -9.15 -16.25
CA SER A 245 -10.62 -9.32 -15.98
C SER A 245 -10.35 -9.72 -14.54
N LEU A 246 -11.03 -9.08 -13.57
CA LEU A 246 -10.85 -9.34 -12.15
C LEU A 246 -11.41 -10.72 -11.76
N HIS A 247 -12.58 -11.09 -12.27
CA HIS A 247 -13.20 -12.39 -12.04
C HIS A 247 -12.29 -13.54 -12.48
N ALA A 248 -11.69 -13.45 -13.67
CA ALA A 248 -10.73 -14.45 -14.14
C ALA A 248 -9.52 -14.58 -13.18
N ALA A 249 -8.97 -13.46 -12.72
CA ALA A 249 -7.84 -13.45 -11.80
C ALA A 249 -8.16 -14.06 -10.41
N LEU A 250 -9.41 -13.94 -9.97
CA LEU A 250 -9.89 -14.47 -8.67
C LEU A 250 -10.31 -15.94 -8.73
N THR A 251 -10.56 -16.48 -9.92
CA THR A 251 -11.15 -17.82 -10.06
C THR A 251 -10.24 -18.84 -10.71
N GLN A 252 -9.27 -18.39 -11.52
CA GLN A 252 -8.34 -19.29 -12.19
C GLN A 252 -7.16 -19.63 -11.28
N PRO A 253 -6.92 -20.92 -10.98
CA PRO A 253 -5.74 -21.35 -10.21
C PRO A 253 -4.44 -20.94 -10.88
N TYR A 254 -3.45 -20.60 -10.07
CA TYR A 254 -2.10 -20.28 -10.52
C TYR A 254 -1.12 -21.38 -10.05
N PRO A 255 -0.42 -22.09 -10.95
CA PRO A 255 0.34 -23.30 -10.60
C PRO A 255 1.37 -23.14 -9.47
N ALA A 256 2.05 -21.99 -9.41
CA ALA A 256 3.01 -21.72 -8.34
C ALA A 256 2.31 -21.62 -6.97
N TYR A 257 1.10 -21.08 -6.93
CA TYR A 257 0.33 -20.91 -5.69
C TYR A 257 -0.41 -22.19 -5.30
N GLU A 258 -0.77 -23.04 -6.25
CA GLU A 258 -1.23 -24.40 -5.95
C GLU A 258 -0.14 -25.22 -5.25
N THR A 259 1.12 -25.07 -5.68
CA THR A 259 2.27 -25.75 -5.06
C THR A 259 2.47 -25.34 -3.60
N VAL A 260 2.19 -24.08 -3.24
CA VAL A 260 2.20 -23.60 -1.84
C VAL A 260 1.07 -24.24 -1.01
N GLY A 261 -0.06 -24.55 -1.65
CA GLY A 261 -1.25 -25.12 -1.02
C GLY A 261 -2.01 -24.12 -0.13
N VAL A 262 -3.30 -24.39 0.12
CA VAL A 262 -4.14 -23.55 1.00
C VAL A 262 -3.79 -23.75 2.47
N ARG A 263 -3.46 -24.99 2.85
CA ARG A 263 -3.03 -25.36 4.20
C ARG A 263 -1.70 -26.10 4.15
N ASN A 264 -0.89 -25.90 5.18
CA ASN A 264 0.32 -26.69 5.38
C ASN A 264 0.00 -28.09 5.96
N PRO A 265 0.97 -29.01 6.02
CA PRO A 265 0.76 -30.34 6.61
C PRO A 265 0.34 -30.34 8.08
N GLY A 266 0.63 -29.27 8.83
CA GLY A 266 0.19 -29.07 10.21
C GLY A 266 -1.27 -28.64 10.36
N GLY A 267 -1.95 -28.33 9.25
CA GLY A 267 -3.36 -27.92 9.23
C GLY A 267 -3.59 -26.41 9.30
N ASP A 268 -2.53 -25.60 9.46
CA ASP A 268 -2.63 -24.14 9.43
C ASP A 268 -2.76 -23.63 7.99
N TYR A 269 -3.40 -22.46 7.84
CA TYR A 269 -3.60 -21.83 6.54
C TYR A 269 -2.36 -21.08 6.08
N ASN A 270 -1.96 -21.31 4.82
CA ASN A 270 -0.92 -20.56 4.13
C ASN A 270 -1.49 -19.37 3.35
N GLN A 271 -2.69 -19.51 2.79
CA GLN A 271 -3.35 -18.51 1.92
C GLN A 271 -4.86 -18.76 1.86
N LEU A 272 -5.64 -17.80 1.35
CA LEU A 272 -7.09 -17.93 1.20
C LEU A 272 -7.51 -18.84 0.03
N GLY A 273 -6.74 -18.79 -1.05
CA GLY A 273 -7.01 -19.53 -2.28
C GLY A 273 -5.74 -19.66 -3.11
N THR A 274 -5.81 -20.41 -4.20
CA THR A 274 -4.68 -20.68 -5.09
C THR A 274 -4.79 -19.96 -6.44
N SER A 275 -5.81 -19.12 -6.60
CA SER A 275 -5.99 -18.23 -7.75
C SER A 275 -4.90 -17.16 -7.82
N LEU A 276 -4.75 -16.56 -9.01
CA LEU A 276 -3.77 -15.48 -9.24
C LEU A 276 -3.90 -14.37 -8.18
N LEU A 277 -5.11 -13.94 -7.85
CA LEU A 277 -5.41 -13.05 -6.73
C LEU A 277 -6.22 -13.81 -5.68
N GLN A 278 -5.91 -13.64 -4.39
CA GLN A 278 -6.73 -14.23 -3.32
C GLN A 278 -8.07 -13.51 -3.15
N ILE A 279 -8.05 -12.18 -3.28
CA ILE A 279 -9.18 -11.25 -3.19
C ILE A 279 -8.90 -10.03 -4.07
N GLU A 280 -9.90 -9.19 -4.30
CA GLU A 280 -9.85 -8.01 -5.19
C GLU A 280 -8.75 -6.99 -4.79
N ASN A 281 -8.34 -6.98 -3.53
CA ASN A 281 -7.38 -6.04 -2.98
C ASN A 281 -5.90 -6.41 -3.26
N GLU A 282 -5.61 -7.63 -3.73
CA GLU A 282 -4.25 -8.09 -4.07
C GLU A 282 -3.74 -7.50 -5.38
#